data_AF-T1ALA5-F1
#
_entry.id   AF-T1ALA5-F1
#
_cell.length_a   1.000
_cell.length_b   1.000
_cell.length_c   1.000
_cell.angle_alpha   90.00
_cell.angle_beta   90.00
_cell.angle_gamma   90.00
#
_symmetry.space_group_name_H-M   'P 1'
#
loop_
_entity.id
_entity.type
_entity.pdbx_description
1 polymer ?
#
loop_
_entity_poly.entity_id
_entity_poly.type
_entity_poly.pdbx_seq_one_letter_code
_entity_poly.pdbx_strand_id
1 'polypeptide(L)' 'MTPEEVERFRETPRCIACAACFSACPAVEADPEFPGPMALAKLYRFVVDPRDQAHQDRLVRIQTDGLWLCLR' A
#
# COMPACT_ATOMS: atom_id res chain seq x y z
N MET A 1 18.10 11.38 -0.68
CA MET A 1 17.14 11.32 -1.79
C MET A 1 17.86 11.54 -3.11
N THR A 2 18.36 10.44 -3.67
CA THR A 2 18.91 10.35 -5.02
C THR A 2 17.78 10.11 -6.03
N PRO A 3 18.01 10.34 -7.34
CA PRO A 3 17.04 9.98 -8.37
C PRO A 3 16.64 8.50 -8.33
N GLU A 4 17.59 7.62 -8.01
CA GLU A 4 17.36 6.18 -7.88
C GLU A 4 16.43 5.84 -6.70
N GLU A 5 16.60 6.50 -5.56
CA GLU A 5 15.71 6.34 -4.40
C GLU A 5 14.26 6.73 -4.73
N VAL A 6 14.06 7.78 -5.53
CA VAL A 6 12.73 8.22 -5.97
C VAL A 6 12.09 7.23 -6.94
N GLU A 7 12.88 6.63 -7.84
CA GLU A 7 12.37 5.69 -8.84
C GLU A 7 11.69 4.47 -8.19
N ARG A 8 12.18 4.03 -7.01
CA ARG A 8 11.61 2.91 -6.24
C ARG A 8 10.13 3.06 -5.89
N PHE A 9 9.63 4.29 -5.78
CA PHE A 9 8.25 4.59 -5.43
C PHE A 9 7.61 5.64 -6.35
N ARG A 10 8.13 5.86 -7.55
CA ARG A 10 7.62 6.88 -8.46
C ARG A 10 6.18 6.62 -8.90
N GLU A 11 5.80 5.35 -9.03
CA GLU A 11 4.46 4.89 -9.46
C GLU A 11 3.38 5.11 -8.41
N THR A 12 3.64 4.73 -7.17
CA THR A 12 2.64 4.71 -6.10
C THR A 12 1.97 6.06 -5.74
N PRO A 13 2.63 7.24 -5.78
CA PRO A 13 1.97 8.53 -5.55
C PRO A 13 1.06 8.97 -6.70
N ARG A 14 1.10 8.29 -7.86
CA ARG A 14 0.23 8.64 -9.01
C ARG A 14 -1.21 8.16 -8.84
N CYS A 15 -1.52 7.47 -7.75
CA CYS A 15 -2.88 7.12 -7.38
C CYS A 15 -3.76 8.38 -7.23
N ILE A 16 -4.82 8.48 -8.05
CA ILE A 16 -5.81 9.57 -8.02
C ILE A 16 -7.00 9.30 -7.08
N ALA A 17 -6.93 8.25 -6.26
CA ALA A 17 -8.01 7.83 -5.35
C ALA A 17 -9.38 7.59 -6.02
N CYS A 18 -9.40 7.07 -7.25
CA CYS A 18 -10.65 6.79 -7.97
C CYS A 18 -11.41 5.53 -7.50
N ALA A 19 -10.89 4.79 -6.53
CA ALA A 19 -11.44 3.53 -6.02
C ALA A 19 -11.62 2.37 -7.05
N ALA A 20 -11.18 2.51 -8.31
CA ALA A 20 -11.31 1.45 -9.31
C ALA A 20 -10.65 0.12 -8.89
N CYS A 21 -9.46 0.19 -8.29
CA CYS A 21 -8.77 -1.01 -7.78
C CYS A 21 -9.51 -1.64 -6.59
N PHE A 22 -10.13 -0.82 -5.74
CA PHE A 22 -10.91 -1.30 -4.60
C PHE A 22 -12.16 -2.05 -5.06
N SER A 23 -12.88 -1.49 -6.04
CA SER A 23 -14.07 -2.11 -6.64
C SER A 23 -13.77 -3.40 -7.42
N ALA A 24 -12.57 -3.56 -7.95
CA ALA A 24 -12.18 -4.73 -8.74
C ALA A 24 -11.59 -5.87 -7.88
N CYS A 25 -11.35 -5.65 -6.59
CA CYS A 25 -10.59 -6.59 -5.76
C CYS A 25 -11.52 -7.62 -5.07
N PRO A 26 -11.38 -8.92 -5.37
CA PRO A 26 -12.21 -9.96 -4.74
C PRO A 26 -11.89 -10.15 -3.25
N ALA A 27 -10.67 -9.83 -2.81
CA ALA A 27 -10.30 -9.91 -1.39
C ALA A 27 -11.08 -8.90 -0.53
N VAL A 28 -11.39 -7.72 -1.08
CA VAL A 28 -12.25 -6.72 -0.43
C VAL A 28 -13.69 -7.21 -0.31
N GLU A 29 -14.17 -7.98 -1.30
CA GLU A 29 -15.49 -8.61 -1.24
C GLU A 29 -15.54 -9.74 -0.21
N ALA A 30 -14.46 -10.53 -0.10
CA ALA A 30 -14.36 -11.64 0.83
C ALA A 30 -14.20 -11.19 2.30
N ASP A 31 -13.47 -10.10 2.54
CA ASP A 31 -13.24 -9.54 3.86
C ASP A 31 -13.36 -8.00 3.83
N PRO A 32 -14.48 -7.43 4.32
CA PRO A 32 -14.67 -5.98 4.38
C PRO A 32 -13.68 -5.23 5.27
N GLU A 33 -12.98 -5.92 6.18
CA GLU A 33 -11.94 -5.31 7.02
C GLU A 33 -10.61 -5.17 6.25
N PHE A 34 -10.46 -5.81 5.09
CA PHE A 34 -9.28 -5.65 4.25
C PHE A 34 -9.18 -4.21 3.72
N PRO A 35 -8.08 -3.47 4.00
CA PRO A 35 -7.89 -2.08 3.58
C PRO A 35 -7.87 -1.89 2.06
N GLY A 36 -7.69 -2.98 1.30
CA GLY A 36 -7.73 -2.98 -0.15
C GLY A 36 -6.42 -2.55 -0.82
N PRO A 37 -6.35 -2.70 -2.16
CA PRO A 37 -5.10 -2.50 -2.92
C PRO A 37 -4.57 -1.07 -2.87
N MET A 38 -5.45 -0.06 -2.79
CA MET A 38 -5.04 1.35 -2.67
C MET A 38 -4.24 1.61 -1.38
N ALA A 39 -4.69 1.04 -0.25
CA ALA A 39 -4.02 1.22 1.04
C ALA A 39 -2.62 0.57 1.01
N LEU A 40 -2.50 -0.63 0.43
CA LEU A 40 -1.22 -1.31 0.26
C LEU A 40 -0.24 -0.53 -0.64
N ALA A 41 -0.71 0.03 -1.76
CA ALA A 41 0.14 0.86 -2.63
C ALA A 41 0.65 2.12 -1.94
N LYS A 42 -0.20 2.79 -1.13
CA LYS A 42 0.20 3.95 -0.33
C LYS A 42 1.17 3.56 0.78
N LEU A 43 0.94 2.43 1.45
CA LEU A 43 1.85 1.91 2.45
C LEU A 43 3.24 1.67 1.87
N TYR A 44 3.32 0.98 0.72
CA TYR A 44 4.59 0.71 0.05
C TYR A 44 5.40 1.99 -0.16
N ARG A 45 4.75 3.07 -0.63
CA ARG A 45 5.41 4.39 -0.77
C ARG A 45 6.10 4.81 0.52
N PHE A 46 5.40 4.79 1.66
CA PHE A 46 5.97 5.22 2.93
C PHE A 46 7.03 4.25 3.48
N VAL A 47 6.93 2.97 3.17
CA VAL A 47 7.92 1.99 3.61
C VAL A 47 9.25 2.13 2.85
N VAL A 48 9.24 2.52 1.57
CA VAL A 48 10.47 2.62 0.76
C VAL A 48 11.01 4.05 0.61
N ASP A 49 10.23 5.07 0.96
CA ASP A 49 10.65 6.47 0.91
C ASP A 49 11.60 6.76 2.08
N PRO A 50 12.90 7.05 1.84
CA PRO A 50 13.91 7.20 2.90
C PRO A 50 13.67 8.39 3.84
N ARG A 51 12.66 9.22 3.57
CA ARG A 51 12.27 10.35 4.42
C ARG A 51 11.32 9.94 5.55
N ASP A 52 10.58 8.84 5.37
CA ASP A 52 9.70 8.32 6.42
C ASP A 52 10.56 7.63 7.49
N GLN A 53 10.20 7.75 8.77
CA GLN A 53 10.93 7.12 9.87
C GLN A 53 10.12 6.02 10.56
N ALA A 54 8.88 5.79 10.12
CA ALA A 54 7.92 4.89 10.75
C ALA A 54 7.77 3.57 9.96
N HIS A 55 8.78 3.17 9.19
CA HIS A 55 8.70 2.00 8.30
C HIS A 55 8.28 0.73 9.05
N GLN A 56 8.90 0.45 10.20
CA GLN A 56 8.64 -0.76 10.98
C GLN A 56 7.22 -0.74 11.57
N ASP A 57 6.81 0.38 12.18
CA ASP A 57 5.48 0.52 12.77
C ASP A 57 4.37 0.31 11.72
N ARG A 58 4.57 0.88 10.53
CA ARG A 58 3.66 0.71 9.39
C ARG A 58 3.60 -0.74 8.89
N LEU A 59 4.75 -1.43 8.83
CA LEU A 59 4.83 -2.83 8.42
C LEU A 59 4.19 -3.78 9.45
N VAL A 60 4.38 -3.52 10.74
CA VAL A 60 3.74 -4.32 11.81
C VAL A 60 2.23 -4.14 11.75
N ARG A 61 1.75 -2.90 11.60
CA ARG A 61 0.32 -2.60 11.52
C ARG A 61 -0.36 -3.26 10.33
N ILE A 62 0.24 -3.24 9.13
CA ILE A 62 -0.44 -3.85 7.97
C ILE A 62 -0.54 -5.37 8.07
N GLN A 63 0.40 -6.02 8.79
CA GLN A 63 0.36 -7.47 8.96
C GLN A 63 -0.87 -7.91 9.76
N THR A 64 -1.32 -7.09 10.71
CA THR A 64 -2.58 -7.30 11.42
C THR A 64 -3.79 -6.90 10.59
N ASP A 65 -3.67 -5.82 9.82
CA ASP A 65 -4.77 -5.27 9.02
C ASP A 65 -4.97 -6.03 7.68
N GLY A 66 -4.43 -7.23 7.53
CA GLY A 66 -4.75 -8.09 6.39
C GLY A 66 -3.85 -7.97 5.16
N LEU A 67 -2.57 -7.58 5.30
CA LEU A 67 -1.57 -7.66 4.22
C LEU A 67 -1.62 -8.99 3.45
N TRP A 68 -1.85 -10.08 4.18
CA TRP A 68 -1.84 -11.45 3.69
C TRP A 68 -3.15 -11.86 2.99
N LEU A 69 -4.19 -11.02 3.02
CA LEU A 69 -5.47 -11.26 2.34
C LEU A 69 -5.40 -10.99 0.83
N CYS A 70 -4.31 -10.36 0.36
CA CYS A 70 -4.03 -10.17 -1.06
C CYS A 70 -3.74 -11.52 -1.74
N LEU A 71 -4.80 -12.24 -2.11
CA LEU A 71 -4.76 -13.58 -2.68
C LEU A 71 -5.08 -13.51 -4.18
N ARG A 72 -4.10 -13.01 -4.94
CA ARG A 72 -4.12 -12.76 -6.40
C ARG A 72 -4.94 -11.57 -6.88
#